data_AF-A0AAN6PV73-F1
#
_entry.id   AF-A0AAN6PV73-F1
#
_cell.length_a   1.000
_cell.length_b   1.000
_cell.length_c   1.000
_cell.angle_alpha   90.00
_cell.angle_beta   90.00
_cell.angle_gamma   90.00
#
_symmetry.space_group_name_H-M   'P 1'
#
loop_
_entity.id
_entity.type
_entity.pdbx_description
1 polymer ?
#
loop_
_entity_poly.entity_id
_entity_poly.type
_entity_poly.pdbx_seq_one_letter_code
_entity_poly.pdbx_strand_id
1 'polypeptide(L)'
;MSAAIPPPAPSTSAAAATDEPSYIDYETFLDPSFSPPSFANTLVLATNNANDSPLDLSTPLSRVLFDIQEIDSHIDSLTTRSALPLLTHTQSQSTASATLLAALQAQIAGLNDSYAQLERQVADKHAEADDVHAVAGRLWETLRLGRAVGRCLQLGRQLEAQFAELAGSGSGTAAAARAAREDHRVLVRCAHTLLALREMFAGAEVPGAEGYGLDKVVVVRGLRDGVVAPVEKAVRETAQRVVREFSVGSASGAATFAQSEEVKARAVSALTALYLLTPVSSSGKSGDKWTPAWMLQALEAYLRSALQSSIAGLSRALATLPSLERTLAEVSARCQNVVALEAVLEFTKVPQHPLFQGKQAQHVDGTMLQPLLAYLETGSLASYFWRTMAGSMGPRVQEIIAKGGVSARTLKSNRQSVGEAIKECVARGSQLPSAVAAAAKGKAKGKEAEVTGKHWEREVAVMVGSIVNNLGR
;
A
#
# COMPACT_ATOMS: atom_id res chain seq x y z
N MET A 1 10.01 -54.25 -8.68
CA MET A 1 9.81 -55.63 -9.14
C MET A 1 10.30 -56.53 -8.02
N SER A 2 9.34 -56.96 -7.20
CA SER A 2 9.56 -57.71 -5.97
C SER A 2 9.64 -59.18 -6.32
N ALA A 3 10.83 -59.79 -6.26
CA ALA A 3 11.00 -61.22 -6.42
C ALA A 3 10.81 -61.87 -5.05
N ALA A 4 9.60 -62.33 -4.79
CA ALA A 4 9.27 -63.13 -3.61
C ALA A 4 10.03 -64.46 -3.67
N ILE A 5 10.97 -64.65 -2.75
CA ILE A 5 11.64 -65.93 -2.52
C ILE A 5 10.63 -66.80 -1.74
N PRO A 6 10.20 -67.96 -2.26
CA PRO A 6 9.26 -68.82 -1.55
C PRO A 6 9.93 -69.45 -0.32
N PRO A 7 9.18 -69.69 0.78
CA PRO A 7 9.73 -70.31 1.98
C PRO A 7 10.16 -71.76 1.69
N PRO A 8 11.23 -72.26 2.33
CA PRO A 8 11.64 -73.64 2.15
C PRO A 8 10.55 -74.57 2.71
N ALA A 9 10.08 -75.50 1.88
CA ALA A 9 9.17 -76.55 2.28
C ALA A 9 9.75 -77.31 3.49
N PRO A 10 8.96 -77.63 4.53
CA PRO A 10 9.42 -78.55 5.56
C PRO A 10 9.67 -79.89 4.87
N SER A 11 10.92 -80.35 4.90
CA SER A 11 11.27 -81.71 4.53
C SER A 11 10.58 -82.65 5.52
N THR A 12 9.37 -83.08 5.17
CA THR A 12 8.73 -84.26 5.73
C THR A 12 9.59 -85.46 5.37
N SER A 13 10.66 -85.66 6.13
CA SER A 13 11.18 -86.99 6.42
C SER A 13 10.12 -87.70 7.28
N ALA A 14 8.99 -88.01 6.67
CA ALA A 14 8.13 -89.08 7.13
C ALA A 14 8.80 -90.37 6.65
N ALA A 15 9.96 -90.68 7.24
CA ALA A 15 10.38 -92.06 7.31
C ALA A 15 9.27 -92.75 8.10
N ALA A 16 8.46 -93.53 7.39
CA ALA A 16 7.43 -94.37 7.98
C ALA A 16 8.10 -95.24 9.05
N ALA A 17 8.02 -94.81 10.31
CA ALA A 17 7.99 -95.74 11.41
C ALA A 17 6.68 -96.49 11.21
N THR A 18 6.80 -97.73 10.76
CA THR A 18 5.75 -98.71 10.89
C THR A 18 5.36 -98.74 12.36
N ASP A 19 4.26 -98.07 12.71
CA ASP A 19 3.62 -98.24 14.02
C ASP A 19 3.16 -99.70 14.10
N GLU A 20 4.05 -100.55 14.61
CA GLU A 20 3.62 -101.78 15.27
C GLU A 20 2.62 -101.35 16.34
N PRO A 21 1.43 -101.97 16.44
CA PRO A 21 0.46 -101.63 17.45
C PRO A 21 1.09 -101.88 18.82
N SER A 22 1.61 -100.83 19.45
CA SER A 22 2.18 -100.92 20.78
C SER A 22 1.05 -101.30 21.74
N TYR A 23 1.33 -102.26 22.61
CA TYR A 23 0.39 -102.74 23.62
C TYR A 23 0.01 -101.63 24.63
N ILE A 24 0.79 -100.56 24.66
CA ILE A 24 0.62 -99.39 25.51
C ILE A 24 -0.23 -98.33 24.81
N ASP A 25 -1.31 -97.92 25.45
CA ASP A 25 -2.16 -96.83 24.99
C ASP A 25 -1.55 -95.46 25.35
N TYR A 26 -0.65 -94.97 24.50
CA TYR A 26 0.01 -93.68 24.70
C TYR A 26 -0.95 -92.48 24.67
N GLU A 27 -2.12 -92.61 24.03
CA GLU A 27 -3.09 -91.51 23.94
C GLU A 27 -3.71 -91.19 25.30
N THR A 28 -3.99 -92.20 26.12
CA THR A 28 -4.47 -91.98 27.50
C THR A 28 -3.41 -91.38 28.41
N PHE A 29 -2.11 -91.62 28.17
CA PHE A 29 -1.02 -91.04 28.98
C PHE A 29 -0.62 -89.61 28.57
N LEU A 30 -0.79 -89.26 27.30
CA LEU A 30 -0.48 -87.93 26.77
C LEU A 30 -1.68 -86.96 26.85
N ASP A 31 -2.87 -87.43 27.26
CA ASP A 31 -4.05 -86.60 27.48
C ASP A 31 -3.80 -85.59 28.63
N PRO A 32 -4.04 -84.28 28.43
CA PRO A 32 -3.86 -83.26 29.46
C PRO A 32 -4.74 -83.42 30.70
N SER A 33 -5.77 -84.28 30.66
CA SER A 33 -6.64 -84.65 31.78
C SER A 33 -6.23 -85.93 32.52
N PHE A 34 -5.12 -86.57 32.10
CA PHE A 34 -4.62 -87.79 32.73
C PHE A 34 -4.30 -87.56 34.21
N SER A 35 -4.91 -88.37 35.08
CA SER A 35 -4.66 -88.34 36.52
C SER A 35 -4.13 -89.70 37.00
N PRO A 36 -2.90 -89.75 37.56
CA PRO A 36 -2.31 -91.00 38.06
C PRO A 36 -3.18 -91.78 39.06
N PRO A 37 -3.87 -91.15 40.04
CA PRO A 37 -4.64 -91.91 41.03
C PRO A 37 -5.94 -92.48 40.45
N SER A 38 -6.59 -91.81 39.48
CA SER A 38 -7.80 -92.35 38.83
C SER A 38 -7.48 -93.53 37.93
N PHE A 39 -6.35 -93.47 37.22
CA PHE A 39 -5.85 -94.58 36.41
C PHE A 39 -5.51 -95.78 37.28
N ALA A 40 -4.76 -95.59 38.37
CA ALA A 40 -4.43 -96.65 39.31
C ALA A 40 -5.67 -97.31 39.91
N ASN A 41 -6.69 -96.53 40.29
CA ASN A 41 -7.95 -97.05 40.81
C ASN A 41 -8.71 -97.87 39.76
N THR A 42 -8.76 -97.39 38.51
CA THR A 42 -9.39 -98.09 37.39
C THR A 42 -8.70 -99.44 37.13
N LEU A 43 -7.38 -99.49 37.25
CA LEU A 43 -6.57 -100.69 37.03
C LEU A 43 -6.74 -101.72 38.15
N VAL A 44 -6.82 -101.27 39.42
CA VAL A 44 -7.11 -102.15 40.57
C VAL A 44 -8.51 -102.75 40.50
N LEU A 45 -9.51 -101.95 40.09
CA LEU A 45 -10.89 -102.42 39.90
C LEU A 45 -11.03 -103.37 38.70
N ALA A 46 -10.18 -103.21 37.67
CA ALA A 46 -10.18 -104.09 36.50
C ALA A 46 -9.54 -105.47 36.78
N THR A 47 -8.59 -105.56 37.72
CA THR A 47 -7.89 -106.81 38.03
C THR A 47 -8.51 -107.63 39.16
N ASN A 48 -9.40 -107.04 39.98
CA ASN A 48 -9.96 -107.69 41.18
C ASN A 48 -11.49 -107.82 41.10
N ASN A 49 -12.02 -108.97 41.51
CA ASN A 49 -13.47 -109.17 41.69
C ASN A 49 -13.89 -108.81 43.13
N ALA A 50 -15.12 -108.32 43.30
CA ALA A 50 -15.61 -107.81 44.60
C ALA A 50 -15.66 -108.84 45.75
N ASN A 51 -15.46 -110.14 45.48
CA ASN A 51 -15.50 -111.22 46.47
C ASN A 51 -14.12 -111.80 46.81
N ASP A 52 -13.02 -111.29 46.21
CA ASP A 52 -11.67 -111.76 46.53
C ASP A 52 -11.14 -111.11 47.82
N SER A 53 -10.87 -111.93 48.84
CA SER A 53 -10.13 -111.55 50.04
C SER A 53 -8.98 -112.55 50.26
N PRO A 54 -7.70 -112.14 50.21
CA PRO A 54 -7.18 -110.77 50.12
C PRO A 54 -7.13 -110.19 48.69
N LEU A 55 -7.19 -108.85 48.61
CA LEU A 55 -7.09 -108.06 47.38
C LEU A 55 -5.71 -108.25 46.72
N ASP A 56 -5.68 -108.63 45.45
CA ASP A 56 -4.43 -108.82 44.72
C ASP A 56 -3.94 -107.50 44.12
N LEU A 57 -2.93 -106.92 44.77
CA LEU A 57 -2.21 -105.72 44.30
C LEU A 57 -0.98 -106.07 43.48
N SER A 58 -0.57 -107.34 43.45
CA SER A 58 0.65 -107.75 42.74
C SER A 58 0.44 -107.75 41.23
N THR A 59 -0.73 -108.18 40.77
CA THR A 59 -1.11 -108.17 39.34
C THR A 59 -1.20 -106.75 38.74
N PRO A 60 -1.93 -105.77 39.32
CA PRO A 60 -1.99 -104.42 38.77
C PRO A 60 -0.63 -103.69 38.85
N LEU A 61 0.14 -103.91 39.92
CA LEU A 61 1.47 -103.31 40.08
C LEU A 61 2.46 -103.87 39.05
N SER A 62 2.46 -105.20 38.84
CA SER A 62 3.33 -105.81 37.84
C SER A 62 3.02 -105.29 36.44
N ARG A 63 1.74 -105.10 36.08
CA ARG A 63 1.34 -104.48 34.81
C ARG A 63 1.90 -103.07 34.62
N VAL A 64 1.72 -102.19 35.61
CA VAL A 64 2.26 -100.81 35.54
C VAL A 64 3.78 -100.80 35.47
N LEU A 65 4.46 -101.70 36.18
CA LEU A 65 5.92 -101.82 36.08
C LEU A 65 6.37 -102.28 34.70
N PHE A 66 5.65 -103.21 34.07
CA PHE A 66 5.92 -103.60 32.68
C PHE A 66 5.72 -102.43 31.73
N ASP A 67 4.63 -101.66 31.89
CA ASP A 67 4.35 -100.48 31.05
C ASP A 67 5.46 -99.42 31.19
N ILE A 68 5.91 -99.11 32.41
CA ILE A 68 7.01 -98.16 32.65
C ILE A 68 8.32 -98.66 32.04
N GLN A 69 8.65 -99.93 32.24
CA GLN A 69 9.88 -100.51 31.69
C GLN A 69 9.88 -100.50 30.16
N GLU A 70 8.73 -100.73 29.53
CA GLU A 70 8.59 -100.67 28.08
C GLU A 70 8.67 -99.22 27.57
N ILE A 71 8.06 -98.26 28.26
CA ILE A 71 8.20 -96.82 27.94
C ILE A 71 9.66 -96.37 28.06
N ASP A 72 10.34 -96.71 29.15
CA ASP A 72 11.75 -96.37 29.37
C ASP A 72 12.63 -97.03 28.30
N SER A 73 12.41 -98.32 28.01
CA SER A 73 13.11 -99.03 26.94
C SER A 73 12.83 -98.41 25.57
N HIS A 74 11.62 -97.92 25.33
CA HIS A 74 11.24 -97.30 24.07
C HIS A 74 11.83 -95.90 23.93
N ILE A 75 11.81 -95.09 25.00
CA ILE A 75 12.48 -93.78 25.05
C ILE A 75 13.98 -93.98 24.88
N ASP A 76 14.60 -94.94 25.55
CA ASP A 76 16.02 -95.26 25.39
C ASP A 76 16.30 -95.74 23.97
N SER A 77 15.48 -96.62 23.39
CA SER A 77 15.63 -97.07 22.00
C SER A 77 15.52 -95.92 21.01
N LEU A 78 14.49 -95.08 21.14
CA LEU A 78 14.29 -93.90 20.28
C LEU A 78 15.39 -92.87 20.48
N THR A 79 15.78 -92.58 21.72
CA THR A 79 16.83 -91.61 22.04
C THR A 79 18.17 -92.12 21.54
N THR A 80 18.48 -93.41 21.70
CA THR A 80 19.75 -93.99 21.22
C THR A 80 19.78 -94.09 19.69
N ARG A 81 18.65 -94.47 19.07
CA ARG A 81 18.51 -94.59 17.61
C ARG A 81 18.46 -93.23 16.91
N SER A 82 17.85 -92.23 17.54
CA SER A 82 17.70 -90.87 17.01
C SER A 82 18.62 -89.82 17.68
N ALA A 83 19.55 -90.23 18.54
CA ALA A 83 20.53 -89.36 19.19
C ALA A 83 21.29 -88.50 18.17
N LEU A 84 21.74 -89.13 17.09
CA LEU A 84 22.45 -88.45 16.01
C LEU A 84 21.55 -87.43 15.28
N PRO A 85 20.33 -87.76 14.84
CA PRO A 85 19.36 -86.78 14.33
C PRO A 85 19.08 -85.61 15.28
N LEU A 86 18.89 -85.83 16.58
CA LEU A 86 18.59 -84.77 17.55
C LEU A 86 19.80 -83.86 17.79
N LEU A 87 20.99 -84.44 17.89
CA LEU A 87 22.24 -83.68 18.00
C LEU A 87 22.55 -82.90 16.72
N THR A 88 22.32 -83.48 15.55
CA THR A 88 22.50 -82.77 14.26
C THR A 88 21.45 -81.67 14.08
N HIS A 89 20.22 -81.87 14.52
CA HIS A 89 19.18 -80.84 14.49
C HIS A 89 19.54 -79.66 15.42
N THR A 90 19.87 -79.93 16.69
CA THR A 90 20.28 -78.88 17.64
C THR A 90 21.56 -78.18 17.21
N GLN A 91 22.54 -78.91 16.66
CA GLN A 91 23.73 -78.33 16.07
C GLN A 91 23.39 -77.44 14.87
N SER A 92 22.53 -77.89 13.95
CA SER A 92 22.10 -77.09 12.80
C SER A 92 21.31 -75.84 13.19
N GLN A 93 20.49 -75.92 14.25
CA GLN A 93 19.78 -74.77 14.80
C GLN A 93 20.75 -73.77 15.45
N SER A 94 21.74 -74.26 16.19
CA SER A 94 22.78 -73.43 16.78
C SER A 94 23.66 -72.76 15.72
N THR A 95 23.99 -73.45 14.63
CA THR A 95 24.78 -72.86 13.54
C THR A 95 23.95 -71.87 12.72
N ALA A 96 22.68 -72.17 12.44
CA ALA A 96 21.78 -71.26 11.74
C ALA A 96 21.48 -69.98 12.54
N SER A 97 21.28 -70.09 13.86
CA SER A 97 21.13 -68.91 14.72
C SER A 97 22.40 -68.07 14.78
N ALA A 98 23.58 -68.69 14.85
CA ALA A 98 24.86 -67.99 14.81
C ALA A 98 25.08 -67.25 13.47
N THR A 99 24.76 -67.87 12.34
CA THR A 99 24.89 -67.22 11.02
C THR A 99 23.90 -66.08 10.84
N LEU A 100 22.65 -66.23 11.31
CA LEU A 100 21.66 -65.17 11.31
C LEU A 100 22.07 -63.99 12.20
N LEU A 101 22.58 -64.26 13.40
CA LEU A 101 23.08 -63.21 14.30
C LEU A 101 24.27 -62.47 13.68
N ALA A 102 25.21 -63.18 13.07
CA ALA A 102 26.34 -62.57 12.39
C ALA A 102 25.89 -61.68 11.21
N ALA A 103 24.93 -62.16 10.41
CA ALA A 103 24.37 -61.38 9.30
C ALA A 103 23.61 -60.13 9.78
N LEU A 104 22.80 -60.26 10.85
CA LEU A 104 22.09 -59.13 11.45
C LEU A 104 23.05 -58.12 12.06
N GLN A 105 24.09 -58.56 12.76
CA GLN A 105 25.13 -57.68 13.31
C GLN A 105 25.85 -56.92 12.20
N ALA A 106 26.18 -57.59 11.09
CA ALA A 106 26.79 -56.93 9.93
C ALA A 106 25.85 -55.89 9.29
N GLN A 107 24.55 -56.19 9.18
CA GLN A 107 23.56 -55.24 8.65
C GLN A 107 23.34 -54.04 9.59
N ILE A 108 23.28 -54.27 10.90
CA ILE A 108 23.15 -53.20 11.90
C ILE A 108 24.39 -52.30 11.88
N ALA A 109 25.59 -52.89 11.81
CA ALA A 109 26.83 -52.14 11.67
C ALA A 109 26.83 -51.29 10.39
N GLY A 110 26.46 -51.89 9.25
CA GLY A 110 26.34 -51.18 7.97
C GLY A 110 25.30 -50.06 8.01
N LEU A 111 24.18 -50.24 8.72
CA LEU A 111 23.16 -49.20 8.89
C LEU A 111 23.70 -48.04 9.73
N ASN A 112 24.36 -48.32 10.85
CA ASN A 112 24.97 -47.30 11.70
C ASN A 112 26.06 -46.52 10.95
N ASP A 113 26.90 -47.19 10.17
CA ASP A 113 27.91 -46.53 9.34
C ASP A 113 27.27 -45.64 8.27
N SER A 114 26.21 -46.13 7.61
CA SER A 114 25.46 -45.35 6.62
C SER A 114 24.76 -44.13 7.24
N TYR A 115 24.25 -44.27 8.47
CA TYR A 115 23.63 -43.18 9.22
C TYR A 115 24.67 -42.14 9.64
N ALA A 116 25.81 -42.57 10.18
CA ALA A 116 26.92 -41.69 10.53
C ALA A 116 27.48 -40.96 9.30
N GLN A 117 27.49 -41.63 8.15
CA GLN A 117 27.86 -40.99 6.88
C GLN A 117 26.81 -39.98 6.43
N LEU A 118 25.52 -40.30 6.55
CA LEU A 118 24.43 -39.39 6.19
C LEU A 118 24.40 -38.15 7.10
N GLU A 119 24.58 -38.33 8.39
CA GLU A 119 24.68 -37.23 9.37
C GLU A 119 25.81 -36.28 8.99
N ARG A 120 27.02 -36.80 8.77
CA ARG A 120 28.17 -35.97 8.36
C ARG A 120 28.01 -35.32 6.98
N GLN A 121 27.42 -36.02 6.02
CA GLN A 121 27.35 -35.52 4.65
C GLN A 121 26.16 -34.60 4.39
N VAL A 122 25.06 -34.77 5.14
CA VAL A 122 23.79 -34.08 4.89
C VAL A 122 23.41 -33.18 6.05
N ALA A 123 23.43 -33.66 7.30
CA ALA A 123 22.98 -32.86 8.43
C ALA A 123 23.94 -31.69 8.71
N ASP A 124 25.25 -31.97 8.77
CA ASP A 124 26.27 -30.93 8.99
C ASP A 124 26.26 -29.90 7.85
N LYS A 125 26.19 -30.35 6.59
CA LYS A 125 26.12 -29.46 5.44
C LYS A 125 24.83 -28.64 5.38
N HIS A 126 23.71 -29.20 5.84
CA HIS A 126 22.46 -28.47 5.91
C HIS A 126 22.53 -27.38 6.98
N ALA A 127 23.11 -27.67 8.14
CA ALA A 127 23.34 -26.66 9.18
C ALA A 127 24.25 -25.53 8.68
N GLU A 128 25.34 -25.85 7.99
CA GLU A 128 26.20 -24.84 7.34
C GLU A 128 25.44 -24.03 6.28
N ALA A 129 24.57 -24.68 5.49
CA ALA A 129 23.76 -24.00 4.48
C ALA A 129 22.72 -23.06 5.12
N ASP A 130 22.14 -23.41 6.26
CA ASP A 130 21.21 -22.56 7.01
C ASP A 130 21.91 -21.32 7.55
N ASP A 131 23.15 -21.46 8.04
CA ASP A 131 23.98 -20.34 8.47
C ASP A 131 24.28 -19.39 7.29
N VAL A 132 24.67 -19.95 6.14
CA VAL A 132 24.91 -19.16 4.92
C VAL A 132 23.62 -18.50 4.43
N HIS A 133 22.48 -19.17 4.51
CA HIS A 133 21.18 -18.61 4.17
C HIS A 133 20.81 -17.43 5.09
N ALA A 134 21.05 -17.56 6.40
CA ALA A 134 20.84 -16.48 7.35
C ALA A 134 21.75 -15.27 7.07
N VAL A 135 23.03 -15.51 6.73
CA VAL A 135 23.96 -14.45 6.34
C VAL A 135 23.52 -13.79 5.03
N ALA A 136 23.12 -14.57 4.02
CA ALA A 136 22.63 -14.07 2.75
C ALA A 136 21.35 -13.24 2.90
N GLY A 137 20.43 -13.66 3.78
CA GLY A 137 19.23 -12.89 4.12
C GLY A 137 19.57 -11.51 4.72
N ARG A 138 20.48 -11.47 5.69
CA ARG A 138 20.97 -10.20 6.28
C ARG A 138 21.67 -9.31 5.23
N LEU A 139 22.50 -9.90 4.37
CA LEU A 139 23.16 -9.17 3.28
C LEU A 139 22.14 -8.59 2.28
N TRP A 140 21.09 -9.33 1.97
CA TRP A 140 20.02 -8.85 1.10
C TRP A 140 19.24 -7.69 1.73
N GLU A 141 18.89 -7.80 3.02
CA GLU A 141 18.21 -6.72 3.76
C GLU A 141 19.06 -5.45 3.80
N THR A 142 20.37 -5.59 4.10
CA THR A 142 21.30 -4.45 4.12
C THR A 142 21.48 -3.82 2.74
N LEU A 143 21.60 -4.62 1.67
CA LEU A 143 21.69 -4.13 0.30
C LEU A 143 20.40 -3.41 -0.14
N ARG A 144 19.24 -3.98 0.19
CA ARG A 144 17.92 -3.38 -0.10
C ARG A 144 17.78 -2.03 0.59
N LEU A 145 18.07 -1.97 1.89
CA LEU A 145 18.01 -0.73 2.66
C LEU A 145 19.06 0.28 2.15
N GLY A 146 20.28 -0.16 1.86
CA GLY A 146 21.34 0.69 1.30
C GLY A 146 20.96 1.31 -0.05
N ARG A 147 20.33 0.55 -0.95
CA ARG A 147 19.82 1.06 -2.23
C ARG A 147 18.66 2.05 -2.04
N ALA A 148 17.75 1.79 -1.10
CA ALA A 148 16.66 2.70 -0.78
C ALA A 148 17.18 4.03 -0.20
N VAL A 149 18.13 3.96 0.75
CA VAL A 149 18.81 5.14 1.31
C VAL A 149 19.57 5.90 0.22
N GLY A 150 20.31 5.20 -0.65
CA GLY A 150 21.04 5.81 -1.77
C GLY A 150 20.12 6.57 -2.73
N ARG A 151 18.97 5.98 -3.09
CA ARG A 151 17.94 6.65 -3.91
C ARG A 151 17.35 7.87 -3.20
N CYS A 152 17.01 7.77 -1.90
CA CYS A 152 16.53 8.91 -1.11
C CYS A 152 17.53 10.07 -1.10
N LEU A 153 18.81 9.77 -0.84
CA LEU A 153 19.86 10.79 -0.77
C LEU A 153 20.12 11.41 -2.15
N GLN A 154 20.08 10.62 -3.22
CA GLN A 154 20.23 11.12 -4.59
C GLN A 154 19.08 12.06 -4.97
N LEU A 155 17.84 11.70 -4.64
CA LEU A 155 16.66 12.56 -4.83
C LEU A 155 16.74 13.82 -3.95
N GLY A 156 17.20 13.71 -2.71
CA GLY A 156 17.45 14.84 -1.81
C GLY A 156 18.47 15.82 -2.40
N ARG A 157 19.60 15.32 -2.91
CA ARG A 157 20.61 16.14 -3.58
C ARG A 157 20.07 16.79 -4.86
N GLN A 158 19.28 16.07 -5.65
CA GLN A 158 18.62 16.64 -6.83
C GLN A 158 17.67 17.77 -6.44
N LEU A 159 16.92 17.60 -5.35
CA LEU A 159 16.03 18.60 -4.81
C LEU A 159 16.78 19.84 -4.31
N GLU A 160 17.90 19.69 -3.61
CA GLU A 160 18.74 20.82 -3.19
C GLU A 160 19.29 21.59 -4.38
N ALA A 161 19.76 20.89 -5.43
CA ALA A 161 20.25 21.54 -6.65
C ALA A 161 19.13 22.33 -7.35
N GLN A 162 17.95 21.73 -7.50
CA GLN A 162 16.78 22.40 -8.10
C GLN A 162 16.29 23.57 -7.23
N PHE A 163 16.36 23.46 -5.90
CA PHE A 163 16.00 24.53 -4.98
C PHE A 163 17.02 25.69 -5.02
N ALA A 164 18.31 25.39 -5.16
CA ALA A 164 19.34 26.41 -5.34
C ALA A 164 19.16 27.18 -6.65
N GLU A 165 18.76 26.51 -7.74
CA GLU A 165 18.38 27.17 -9.00
C GLU A 165 17.18 28.11 -8.79
N LEU A 166 16.15 27.67 -8.06
CA LEU A 166 14.98 28.49 -7.74
C LEU A 166 15.30 29.69 -6.84
N ALA A 167 16.23 29.55 -5.89
CA ALA A 167 16.64 30.61 -4.96
C ALA A 167 17.61 31.62 -5.61
N GLY A 168 18.40 31.21 -6.59
CA GLY A 168 19.41 32.03 -7.28
C GLY A 168 18.87 33.07 -8.27
N SER A 169 17.57 33.01 -8.61
CA SER A 169 16.94 33.84 -9.65
C SER A 169 16.74 35.33 -9.28
N GLY A 170 17.06 35.75 -8.04
CA GLY A 170 16.82 37.11 -7.54
C GLY A 170 17.69 38.24 -8.12
N SER A 171 18.61 37.98 -9.06
CA SER A 171 19.55 39.00 -9.58
C SER A 171 18.97 39.75 -10.79
N GLY A 172 18.50 40.98 -10.61
CA GLY A 172 17.74 41.82 -11.55
C GLY A 172 18.42 42.27 -12.86
N THR A 173 19.18 41.41 -13.52
CA THR A 173 19.80 41.65 -14.85
C THR A 173 18.96 41.04 -15.99
N ALA A 174 19.31 41.25 -17.26
CA ALA A 174 18.64 40.59 -18.39
C ALA A 174 18.69 39.04 -18.31
N ALA A 175 19.63 38.49 -17.54
CA ALA A 175 19.67 37.08 -17.17
C ALA A 175 18.50 36.68 -16.24
N ALA A 176 17.97 37.58 -15.41
CA ALA A 176 16.81 37.36 -14.55
C ALA A 176 15.52 37.13 -15.33
N ALA A 177 15.35 37.77 -16.50
CA ALA A 177 14.18 37.54 -17.33
C ALA A 177 14.21 36.14 -17.97
N ARG A 178 15.42 35.60 -18.24
CA ARG A 178 15.61 34.22 -18.71
C ARG A 178 15.50 33.23 -17.56
N ALA A 179 16.06 33.56 -16.40
CA ALA A 179 15.92 32.79 -15.16
C ALA A 179 14.45 32.69 -14.72
N ALA A 180 13.67 33.78 -14.80
CA ALA A 180 12.23 33.77 -14.49
C ALA A 180 11.37 32.89 -15.44
N ARG A 181 11.89 32.55 -16.63
CA ARG A 181 11.29 31.52 -17.51
C ARG A 181 11.69 30.11 -17.11
N GLU A 182 12.85 29.94 -16.50
CA GLU A 182 13.36 28.66 -16.05
C GLU A 182 12.80 28.32 -14.65
N ASP A 183 12.63 29.32 -13.77
CA ASP A 183 12.09 29.21 -12.41
C ASP A 183 10.76 28.46 -12.36
N HIS A 184 9.88 28.78 -13.30
CA HIS A 184 8.54 28.22 -13.34
C HIS A 184 8.55 26.74 -13.78
N ARG A 185 9.57 26.32 -14.56
CA ARG A 185 9.79 24.92 -14.92
C ARG A 185 10.51 24.17 -13.82
N VAL A 186 11.47 24.82 -13.16
CA VAL A 186 12.20 24.29 -11.99
C VAL A 186 11.21 24.01 -10.86
N LEU A 187 10.26 24.90 -10.60
CA LEU A 187 9.22 24.74 -9.58
C LEU A 187 8.36 23.48 -9.80
N VAL A 188 8.01 23.15 -11.04
CA VAL A 188 7.29 21.90 -11.37
C VAL A 188 8.19 20.67 -11.21
N ARG A 189 9.47 20.77 -11.58
CA ARG A 189 10.46 19.69 -11.34
C ARG A 189 10.64 19.41 -9.85
N CYS A 190 10.77 20.45 -9.03
CA CYS A 190 10.80 20.36 -7.57
C CYS A 190 9.55 19.67 -7.02
N ALA A 191 8.36 19.99 -7.55
CA ALA A 191 7.13 19.33 -7.13
C ALA A 191 7.13 17.82 -7.44
N HIS A 192 7.65 17.42 -8.60
CA HIS A 192 7.79 16.00 -8.95
C HIS A 192 8.84 15.27 -8.12
N THR A 193 9.98 15.90 -7.80
CA THR A 193 11.00 15.29 -6.93
C THR A 193 10.51 15.17 -5.48
N LEU A 194 9.78 16.18 -4.97
CA LEU A 194 9.09 16.11 -3.68
C LEU A 194 8.06 14.99 -3.64
N LEU A 195 7.32 14.77 -4.72
CA LEU A 195 6.36 13.67 -4.82
C LEU A 195 7.05 12.31 -4.81
N ALA A 196 8.12 12.13 -5.58
CA ALA A 196 8.90 10.90 -5.56
C ALA A 196 9.49 10.60 -4.17
N LEU A 197 9.96 11.64 -3.45
CA LEU A 197 10.40 11.50 -2.06
C LEU A 197 9.26 11.10 -1.13
N ARG A 198 8.06 11.69 -1.29
CA ARG A 198 6.87 11.31 -0.53
C ARG A 198 6.41 9.89 -0.82
N GLU A 199 6.51 9.41 -2.07
CA GLU A 199 6.23 8.01 -2.42
C GLU A 199 7.17 7.06 -1.69
N MET A 200 8.46 7.38 -1.67
CA MET A 200 9.45 6.61 -0.92
C MET A 200 9.18 6.60 0.59
N PHE A 201 8.77 7.74 1.17
CA PHE A 201 8.42 7.82 2.60
C PHE A 201 7.08 7.16 2.92
N ALA A 202 6.08 7.24 2.05
CA ALA A 202 4.81 6.54 2.22
C ALA A 202 4.99 5.02 2.16
N GLY A 203 5.94 4.55 1.34
CA GLY A 203 6.36 3.15 1.32
C GLY A 203 7.19 2.71 2.55
N ALA A 204 7.47 3.59 3.52
CA ALA A 204 8.26 3.23 4.70
C ALA A 204 7.51 2.34 5.69
N GLU A 205 6.19 2.46 5.74
CA GLU A 205 5.33 1.69 6.66
C GLU A 205 4.86 0.37 6.05
N VAL A 206 4.86 0.24 4.71
CA VAL A 206 4.31 -0.93 4.01
C VAL A 206 5.37 -2.03 3.87
N PRO A 207 5.15 -3.24 4.42
CA PRO A 207 6.05 -4.37 4.24
C PRO A 207 6.19 -4.73 2.76
N GLY A 208 7.41 -4.78 2.25
CA GLY A 208 7.66 -5.12 0.85
C GLY A 208 7.77 -3.92 -0.11
N ALA A 209 7.37 -2.71 0.29
CA ALA A 209 7.57 -1.51 -0.52
C ALA A 209 9.05 -1.07 -0.57
N GLU A 210 9.41 -0.26 -1.57
CA GLU A 210 10.78 0.24 -1.75
C GLU A 210 11.29 1.06 -0.55
N GLY A 211 10.37 1.58 0.27
CA GLY A 211 10.68 2.43 1.42
C GLY A 211 10.86 1.69 2.75
N TYR A 212 10.54 0.40 2.83
CA TYR A 212 10.39 -0.30 4.10
C TYR A 212 11.65 -0.19 4.99
N GLY A 213 11.49 0.37 6.19
CA GLY A 213 12.57 0.55 7.16
C GLY A 213 13.40 1.84 7.02
N LEU A 214 13.08 2.72 6.07
CA LEU A 214 13.78 4.02 5.90
C LEU A 214 13.67 4.93 7.13
N ASP A 215 12.56 4.92 7.86
CA ASP A 215 12.36 5.78 9.04
C ASP A 215 13.25 5.41 10.23
N LYS A 216 13.79 4.19 10.24
CA LYS A 216 14.75 3.72 11.24
C LYS A 216 16.14 4.34 11.03
N VAL A 217 16.43 4.87 9.84
CA VAL A 217 17.74 5.43 9.48
C VAL A 217 17.81 6.90 9.86
N VAL A 218 18.70 7.25 10.79
CA VAL A 218 18.85 8.63 11.31
C VAL A 218 19.14 9.65 10.21
N VAL A 219 19.97 9.30 9.23
CA VAL A 219 20.32 10.18 8.10
C VAL A 219 19.08 10.52 7.27
N VAL A 220 18.18 9.56 7.05
CA VAL A 220 16.95 9.76 6.28
C VAL A 220 15.97 10.65 7.04
N ARG A 221 15.88 10.48 8.37
CA ARG A 221 15.12 11.40 9.23
C ARG A 221 15.70 12.82 9.19
N GLY A 222 17.02 12.94 9.27
CA GLY A 222 17.72 14.23 9.12
C GLY A 222 17.45 14.90 7.76
N LEU A 223 17.43 14.14 6.67
CA LEU A 223 17.07 14.65 5.34
C LEU A 223 15.60 15.11 5.30
N ARG A 224 14.69 14.32 5.87
CA ARG A 224 13.26 14.64 5.91
C ARG A 224 12.99 15.95 6.65
N ASP A 225 13.54 16.09 7.85
CA ASP A 225 13.25 17.22 8.73
C ASP A 225 14.10 18.45 8.36
N GLY A 226 15.35 18.24 7.94
CA GLY A 226 16.31 19.31 7.66
C GLY A 226 16.26 19.87 6.24
N VAL A 227 15.83 19.08 5.24
CA VAL A 227 15.88 19.48 3.83
C VAL A 227 14.49 19.41 3.19
N VAL A 228 13.81 18.26 3.29
CA VAL A 228 12.53 18.05 2.57
C VAL A 228 11.42 18.96 3.11
N ALA A 229 11.20 18.98 4.43
CA ALA A 229 10.18 19.82 5.05
C ALA A 229 10.36 21.33 4.79
N PRO A 230 11.56 21.93 4.97
CA PRO A 230 11.74 23.36 4.69
C PRO A 230 11.67 23.68 3.20
N VAL A 231 12.21 22.84 2.31
CA VAL A 231 12.10 23.06 0.86
C VAL A 231 10.65 22.96 0.41
N GLU A 232 9.88 22.00 0.92
CA GLU A 232 8.45 21.90 0.61
C GLU A 232 7.69 23.15 1.04
N LYS A 233 7.96 23.67 2.24
CA LYS A 233 7.38 24.92 2.73
C LYS A 233 7.78 26.11 1.83
N ALA A 234 9.05 26.22 1.47
CA ALA A 234 9.54 27.28 0.61
C ALA A 234 8.93 27.23 -0.80
N VAL A 235 8.87 26.05 -1.43
CA VAL A 235 8.23 25.85 -2.75
C VAL A 235 6.75 26.21 -2.70
N ARG A 236 6.05 25.85 -1.61
CA ARG A 236 4.65 26.23 -1.40
C ARG A 236 4.50 27.74 -1.29
N GLU A 237 5.33 28.41 -0.50
CA GLU A 237 5.31 29.87 -0.33
C GLU A 237 5.63 30.60 -1.63
N THR A 238 6.61 30.13 -2.41
CA THR A 238 6.94 30.71 -3.71
C THR A 238 5.79 30.53 -4.69
N ALA A 239 5.16 29.35 -4.75
CA ALA A 239 4.02 29.11 -5.63
C ALA A 239 2.81 29.98 -5.24
N GLN A 240 2.53 30.12 -3.94
CA GLN A 240 1.49 31.03 -3.46
C GLN A 240 1.79 32.51 -3.78
N ARG A 241 3.06 32.93 -3.70
CA ARG A 241 3.48 34.28 -4.07
C ARG A 241 3.25 34.55 -5.56
N VAL A 242 3.65 33.63 -6.44
CA VAL A 242 3.42 33.75 -7.89
C VAL A 242 1.94 33.87 -8.23
N VAL A 243 1.06 33.12 -7.55
CA VAL A 243 -0.40 33.23 -7.74
C VAL A 243 -0.93 34.57 -7.24
N ARG A 244 -0.42 35.09 -6.10
CA ARG A 244 -0.84 36.39 -5.55
C ARG A 244 -0.41 37.58 -6.40
N GLU A 245 0.74 37.48 -7.06
CA GLU A 245 1.31 38.53 -7.91
C GLU A 245 0.78 38.48 -9.36
N PHE A 246 -0.14 37.55 -9.66
CA PHE A 246 -0.72 37.41 -10.98
C PHE A 246 -1.39 38.71 -11.46
N SER A 247 -0.88 39.27 -12.55
CA SER A 247 -1.48 40.42 -13.23
C SER A 247 -1.14 40.39 -14.73
N VAL A 248 -2.16 40.49 -15.58
CA VAL A 248 -2.02 40.38 -17.05
C VAL A 248 -1.86 41.75 -17.71
N GLY A 249 -2.10 42.82 -16.97
CA GLY A 249 -1.89 44.21 -17.38
C GLY A 249 -2.11 45.20 -16.23
N SER A 250 -1.39 46.31 -16.27
CA SER A 250 -1.59 47.44 -15.35
C SER A 250 -2.54 48.46 -15.98
N ALA A 251 -3.29 49.20 -15.15
CA ALA A 251 -4.11 50.33 -15.58
C ALA A 251 -3.32 51.45 -16.28
N SER A 252 -1.97 51.39 -16.26
CA SER A 252 -1.06 52.41 -16.79
C SER A 252 -0.27 52.00 -18.04
N GLY A 253 -0.53 50.83 -18.65
CA GLY A 253 0.15 50.42 -19.89
C GLY A 253 -0.13 48.97 -20.30
N ALA A 254 -0.26 48.73 -21.60
CA ALA A 254 -0.48 47.41 -22.17
C ALA A 254 0.79 46.55 -22.03
N ALA A 255 0.71 45.46 -21.26
CA ALA A 255 1.74 44.43 -21.27
C ALA A 255 1.83 43.82 -22.66
N THR A 256 3.04 43.56 -23.14
CA THR A 256 3.22 42.90 -24.45
C THR A 256 2.63 41.49 -24.43
N PHE A 257 2.19 40.98 -25.59
CA PHE A 257 1.64 39.63 -25.70
C PHE A 257 2.56 38.57 -25.07
N ALA A 258 3.87 38.67 -25.33
CA ALA A 258 4.87 37.77 -24.76
C ALA A 258 4.92 37.83 -23.22
N GLN A 259 4.84 39.02 -22.61
CA GLN A 259 4.80 39.16 -21.15
C GLN A 259 3.50 38.58 -20.57
N SER A 260 2.37 38.78 -21.26
CA SER A 260 1.08 38.24 -20.83
C SER A 260 1.03 36.71 -20.89
N GLU A 261 1.65 36.10 -21.90
CA GLU A 261 1.76 34.65 -22.04
C GLU A 261 2.72 34.06 -21.00
N GLU A 262 3.81 34.75 -20.71
CA GLU A 262 4.78 34.35 -19.71
C GLU A 262 4.19 34.37 -18.29
N VAL A 263 3.45 35.42 -17.92
CA VAL A 263 2.74 35.47 -16.63
C VAL A 263 1.70 34.35 -16.50
N LYS A 264 0.99 34.03 -17.60
CA LYS A 264 0.08 32.87 -17.61
C LYS A 264 0.83 31.56 -17.40
N ALA A 265 1.91 31.31 -18.15
CA ALA A 265 2.69 30.09 -18.02
C ALA A 265 3.24 29.90 -16.59
N ARG A 266 3.71 30.99 -15.96
CA ARG A 266 4.13 30.98 -14.55
C ARG A 266 2.99 30.65 -13.60
N ALA A 267 1.84 31.29 -13.76
CA ALA A 267 0.66 31.01 -12.93
C ALA A 267 0.18 29.56 -13.08
N VAL A 268 0.14 29.03 -14.31
CA VAL A 268 -0.19 27.62 -14.56
C VAL A 268 0.79 26.70 -13.83
N SER A 269 2.09 26.93 -13.95
CA SER A 269 3.11 26.10 -13.29
C SER A 269 3.07 26.17 -11.75
N ALA A 270 2.72 27.33 -11.19
CA ALA A 270 2.54 27.49 -9.75
C ALA A 270 1.28 26.76 -9.26
N LEU A 271 0.19 26.82 -10.03
CA LEU A 271 -1.05 26.12 -9.73
C LEU A 271 -0.90 24.60 -9.87
N THR A 272 -0.19 24.12 -10.89
CA THR A 272 0.11 22.69 -11.04
C THR A 272 0.98 22.19 -9.89
N ALA A 273 1.99 22.95 -9.45
CA ALA A 273 2.80 22.57 -8.30
C ALA A 273 1.99 22.58 -6.98
N LEU A 274 1.12 23.56 -6.75
CA LEU A 274 0.24 23.57 -5.57
C LEU A 274 -0.74 22.40 -5.59
N TYR A 275 -1.29 22.07 -6.77
CA TYR A 275 -2.15 20.90 -6.96
C TYR A 275 -1.40 19.60 -6.64
N LEU A 276 -0.21 19.42 -7.21
CA LEU A 276 0.63 18.24 -7.01
C LEU A 276 1.16 18.11 -5.59
N LEU A 277 1.47 19.22 -4.92
CA LEU A 277 2.00 19.18 -3.56
C LEU A 277 0.90 18.99 -2.50
N THR A 278 -0.37 19.18 -2.83
CA THR A 278 -1.47 19.03 -1.85
C THR A 278 -1.44 17.62 -1.26
N PRO A 279 -1.43 17.47 0.08
CA PRO A 279 -1.32 16.18 0.72
C PRO A 279 -2.55 15.34 0.36
N VAL A 280 -2.31 14.14 -0.15
CA VAL A 280 -3.33 13.10 -0.21
C VAL A 280 -3.35 12.48 1.18
N SER A 281 -4.49 12.51 1.86
CA SER A 281 -4.61 11.87 3.17
C SER A 281 -4.23 10.39 3.02
N SER A 282 -3.10 9.99 3.59
CA SER A 282 -2.71 8.59 3.76
C SER A 282 -3.57 7.89 4.82
N SER A 283 -4.38 8.65 5.57
CA SER A 283 -5.37 8.12 6.50
C SER A 283 -6.65 7.80 5.75
N GLY A 284 -6.85 6.51 5.49
CA GLY A 284 -8.06 5.96 4.89
C GLY A 284 -9.31 6.23 5.73
N LYS A 285 -10.09 7.22 5.32
CA LYS A 285 -11.55 7.10 5.31
C LYS A 285 -11.98 7.19 3.85
N SER A 286 -12.37 6.04 3.31
CA SER A 286 -12.72 5.79 1.90
C SER A 286 -14.00 6.50 1.43
N GLY A 287 -14.15 7.80 1.75
CA GLY A 287 -15.35 8.57 1.48
C GLY A 287 -15.12 10.07 1.29
N ASP A 288 -13.99 10.63 1.73
CA ASP A 288 -13.71 12.05 1.47
C ASP A 288 -13.19 12.24 0.06
N LYS A 289 -13.96 12.97 -0.75
CA LYS A 289 -13.53 13.45 -2.06
C LYS A 289 -12.29 14.29 -1.85
N TRP A 290 -11.16 13.86 -2.40
CA TRP A 290 -9.92 14.63 -2.32
C TRP A 290 -10.13 16.02 -2.95
N THR A 291 -9.84 17.06 -2.19
CA THR A 291 -9.91 18.45 -2.66
C THR A 291 -8.52 19.09 -2.63
N PRO A 292 -8.11 19.81 -3.69
CA PRO A 292 -6.82 20.48 -3.75
C PRO A 292 -6.77 21.72 -2.83
N ALA A 293 -6.69 21.50 -1.52
CA ALA A 293 -6.85 22.53 -0.50
C ALA A 293 -5.84 23.69 -0.63
N TRP A 294 -4.57 23.40 -0.97
CA TRP A 294 -3.55 24.45 -1.08
C TRP A 294 -3.74 25.34 -2.30
N MET A 295 -4.19 24.76 -3.41
CA MET A 295 -4.56 25.52 -4.61
C MET A 295 -5.79 26.40 -4.33
N LEU A 296 -6.83 25.82 -3.71
CA LEU A 296 -8.05 26.54 -3.37
C LEU A 296 -7.78 27.70 -2.41
N GLN A 297 -6.98 27.49 -1.36
CA GLN A 297 -6.59 28.55 -0.41
C GLN A 297 -5.81 29.68 -1.08
N ALA A 298 -4.91 29.36 -2.02
CA ALA A 298 -4.14 30.38 -2.75
C ALA A 298 -5.04 31.25 -3.65
N LEU A 299 -5.97 30.62 -4.38
CA LEU A 299 -6.93 31.30 -5.25
C LEU A 299 -7.94 32.12 -4.45
N GLU A 300 -8.43 31.58 -3.34
CA GLU A 300 -9.35 32.28 -2.45
C GLU A 300 -8.69 33.50 -1.79
N ALA A 301 -7.43 33.38 -1.35
CA ALA A 301 -6.66 34.50 -0.82
C ALA A 301 -6.43 35.60 -1.88
N TYR A 302 -6.16 35.22 -3.13
CA TYR A 302 -6.04 36.17 -4.24
C TYR A 302 -7.36 36.93 -4.48
N LEU A 303 -8.48 36.20 -4.58
CA LEU A 303 -9.81 36.81 -4.78
C LEU A 303 -10.20 37.73 -3.62
N ARG A 304 -10.00 37.30 -2.37
CA ARG A 304 -10.28 38.13 -1.18
C ARG A 304 -9.45 39.40 -1.16
N SER A 305 -8.15 39.32 -1.48
CA SER A 305 -7.26 40.48 -1.55
C SER A 305 -7.71 41.48 -2.64
N ALA A 306 -8.00 40.98 -3.84
CA ALA A 306 -8.50 41.78 -4.94
C ALA A 306 -9.84 42.47 -4.61
N LEU A 307 -10.76 41.76 -3.93
CA LEU A 307 -12.03 42.29 -3.47
C LEU A 307 -11.87 43.35 -2.39
N GLN A 308 -11.16 43.05 -1.30
CA GLN A 308 -10.97 43.97 -0.17
C GLN A 308 -10.33 45.29 -0.63
N SER A 309 -9.29 45.20 -1.47
CA SER A 309 -8.63 46.40 -2.01
C SER A 309 -9.55 47.21 -2.93
N SER A 310 -10.42 46.54 -3.71
CA SER A 310 -11.36 47.22 -4.62
C SER A 310 -12.50 47.89 -3.87
N ILE A 311 -13.04 47.23 -2.84
CA ILE A 311 -14.09 47.78 -1.96
C ILE A 311 -13.55 48.98 -1.17
N ALA A 312 -12.34 48.89 -0.62
CA ALA A 312 -11.69 49.99 0.11
C ALA A 312 -11.30 51.16 -0.81
N GLY A 313 -10.91 50.89 -2.06
CA GLY A 313 -10.65 51.91 -3.07
C GLY A 313 -11.93 52.65 -3.47
N LEU A 314 -12.97 51.90 -3.85
CA LEU A 314 -14.24 52.45 -4.31
C LEU A 314 -14.97 53.24 -3.22
N SER A 315 -14.98 52.76 -1.97
CA SER A 315 -15.60 53.50 -0.85
C SER A 315 -14.92 54.84 -0.56
N ARG A 316 -13.58 54.92 -0.68
CA ARG A 316 -12.85 56.21 -0.56
C ARG A 316 -13.08 57.12 -1.75
N ALA A 317 -13.13 56.56 -2.96
CA ALA A 317 -13.38 57.32 -4.18
C ALA A 317 -14.80 57.89 -4.26
N LEU A 318 -15.80 57.19 -3.73
CA LEU A 318 -17.15 57.73 -3.61
C LEU A 318 -17.21 58.91 -2.61
N ALA A 319 -16.38 58.89 -1.57
CA ALA A 319 -16.23 60.06 -0.68
C ALA A 319 -15.44 61.22 -1.34
N THR A 320 -14.65 60.94 -2.38
CA THR A 320 -13.74 61.88 -3.06
C THR A 320 -13.82 61.74 -4.59
N LEU A 321 -14.90 62.27 -5.18
CA LEU A 321 -15.23 62.12 -6.62
C LEU A 321 -14.08 62.34 -7.62
N PRO A 322 -13.13 63.28 -7.43
CA PRO A 322 -12.05 63.49 -8.39
C PRO A 322 -11.15 62.25 -8.61
N SER A 323 -11.12 61.32 -7.65
CA SER A 323 -10.36 60.07 -7.76
C SER A 323 -11.17 58.90 -8.33
N LEU A 324 -12.47 59.10 -8.57
CA LEU A 324 -13.40 58.03 -8.96
C LEU A 324 -12.99 57.34 -10.25
N GLU A 325 -12.73 58.07 -11.33
CA GLU A 325 -12.36 57.50 -12.62
C GLU A 325 -11.09 56.64 -12.52
N ARG A 326 -10.08 57.12 -11.78
CA ARG A 326 -8.85 56.37 -11.53
C ARG A 326 -9.12 55.07 -10.78
N THR A 327 -9.89 55.12 -9.70
CA THR A 327 -10.23 53.92 -8.93
C THR A 327 -11.12 52.95 -9.70
N LEU A 328 -12.05 53.43 -10.52
CA LEU A 328 -12.87 52.59 -11.40
C LEU A 328 -12.00 51.91 -12.47
N ALA A 329 -11.00 52.60 -13.04
CA ALA A 329 -10.02 51.98 -13.92
C ALA A 329 -9.23 50.87 -13.21
N GLU A 330 -8.75 51.11 -11.99
CA GLU A 330 -8.04 50.11 -11.17
C GLU A 330 -8.93 48.90 -10.81
N VAL A 331 -10.20 49.14 -10.45
CA VAL A 331 -11.19 48.08 -10.15
C VAL A 331 -11.50 47.26 -11.40
N SER A 332 -11.69 47.90 -12.55
CA SER A 332 -11.92 47.21 -13.83
C SER A 332 -10.71 46.36 -14.23
N ALA A 333 -9.48 46.85 -14.04
CA ALA A 333 -8.26 46.09 -14.31
C ALA A 333 -8.11 44.86 -13.39
N ARG A 334 -8.51 44.97 -12.11
CA ARG A 334 -8.51 43.83 -11.19
C ARG A 334 -9.54 42.78 -11.58
N CYS A 335 -10.74 43.20 -11.99
CA CYS A 335 -11.75 42.27 -12.51
C CYS A 335 -11.27 41.59 -13.81
N GLN A 336 -10.62 42.33 -14.71
CA GLN A 336 -10.01 41.77 -15.92
C GLN A 336 -8.94 40.72 -15.60
N ASN A 337 -8.13 40.91 -14.55
CA ASN A 337 -7.19 39.89 -14.07
C ASN A 337 -7.91 38.65 -13.52
N VAL A 338 -9.06 38.81 -12.84
CA VAL A 338 -9.89 37.68 -12.37
C VAL A 338 -10.49 36.90 -13.55
N VAL A 339 -11.02 37.60 -14.56
CA VAL A 339 -11.54 36.98 -15.79
C VAL A 339 -10.41 36.25 -16.56
N ALA A 340 -9.22 36.86 -16.62
CA ALA A 340 -8.06 36.22 -17.24
C ALA A 340 -7.62 34.95 -16.49
N LEU A 341 -7.68 34.96 -15.15
CA LEU A 341 -7.41 33.79 -14.32
C LEU A 341 -8.44 32.68 -14.56
N GLU A 342 -9.73 33.03 -14.65
CA GLU A 342 -10.82 32.10 -14.97
C GLU A 342 -10.58 31.40 -16.31
N ALA A 343 -10.26 32.16 -17.36
CA ALA A 343 -9.92 31.61 -18.67
C ALA A 343 -8.69 30.68 -18.61
N VAL A 344 -7.63 31.08 -17.88
CA VAL A 344 -6.44 30.23 -17.71
C VAL A 344 -6.79 28.92 -17.03
N LEU A 345 -7.58 28.96 -15.96
CA LEU A 345 -8.02 27.77 -15.22
C LEU A 345 -8.92 26.84 -16.06
N GLU A 346 -9.74 27.41 -16.93
CA GLU A 346 -10.57 26.68 -17.89
C GLU A 346 -9.74 25.97 -18.96
N PHE A 347 -8.67 26.59 -19.47
CA PHE A 347 -7.83 25.95 -20.49
C PHE A 347 -6.78 24.98 -19.91
N THR A 348 -6.52 25.02 -18.61
CA THR A 348 -5.60 24.08 -17.95
C THR A 348 -6.28 22.77 -17.60
N LYS A 349 -5.83 21.68 -18.24
CA LYS A 349 -6.15 20.31 -17.84
C LYS A 349 -5.45 19.97 -16.53
N VAL A 350 -6.14 19.23 -15.68
CA VAL A 350 -5.59 18.79 -14.39
C VAL A 350 -4.46 17.78 -14.64
N PRO A 351 -3.24 18.00 -14.10
CA PRO A 351 -2.15 17.04 -14.25
C PRO A 351 -2.46 15.75 -13.47
N GLN A 352 -2.12 14.59 -14.05
CA GLN A 352 -2.30 13.30 -13.38
C GLN A 352 -1.44 13.27 -12.11
N HIS A 353 -2.09 13.11 -10.96
CA HIS A 353 -1.42 13.05 -9.67
C HIS A 353 -0.82 11.64 -9.48
N PRO A 354 0.51 11.50 -9.31
CA PRO A 354 1.18 10.19 -9.35
C PRO A 354 0.79 9.27 -8.17
N LEU A 355 0.35 9.83 -7.03
CA LEU A 355 -0.20 9.07 -5.90
C LEU A 355 -1.61 8.48 -6.12
N PHE A 356 -2.31 8.81 -7.22
CA PHE A 356 -3.65 8.29 -7.55
C PHE A 356 -3.60 7.27 -8.70
N GLN A 357 -2.69 6.31 -8.65
CA GLN A 357 -2.70 5.18 -9.59
C GLN A 357 -3.64 4.07 -9.10
N GLY A 358 -4.94 4.29 -9.26
CA GLY A 358 -5.95 3.25 -8.98
C GLY A 358 -7.36 3.79 -8.81
N LYS A 359 -8.21 3.55 -9.83
CA LYS A 359 -9.68 3.67 -9.82
C LYS A 359 -10.35 5.04 -9.62
N GLN A 360 -9.67 6.09 -9.16
CA GLN A 360 -10.22 7.48 -9.15
C GLN A 360 -9.76 8.37 -10.31
N ALA A 361 -8.93 7.84 -11.22
CA ALA A 361 -8.52 8.53 -12.45
C ALA A 361 -9.68 8.81 -13.42
N GLN A 362 -10.87 8.25 -13.18
CA GLN A 362 -12.06 8.42 -14.02
C GLN A 362 -12.92 9.65 -13.68
N HIS A 363 -12.63 10.42 -12.63
CA HIS A 363 -13.53 11.51 -12.21
C HIS A 363 -13.00 12.94 -12.41
N VAL A 364 -11.91 13.12 -13.15
CA VAL A 364 -11.36 14.46 -13.46
C VAL A 364 -11.17 14.64 -14.97
N ASP A 365 -12.22 14.38 -15.75
CA ASP A 365 -12.34 14.93 -17.12
C ASP A 365 -12.66 16.45 -17.11
N GLY A 366 -12.39 17.11 -15.98
CA GLY A 366 -12.65 18.52 -15.71
C GLY A 366 -11.40 19.39 -15.80
N THR A 367 -11.62 20.67 -16.03
CA THR A 367 -10.61 21.73 -15.99
C THR A 367 -10.28 22.07 -14.53
N MET A 368 -9.11 22.67 -14.25
CA MET A 368 -8.69 23.10 -12.89
C MET A 368 -9.69 24.05 -12.20
N LEU A 369 -10.64 24.60 -12.97
CA LEU A 369 -11.70 25.51 -12.57
C LEU A 369 -12.87 24.81 -11.86
N GLN A 370 -13.23 23.57 -12.24
CA GLN A 370 -14.41 22.90 -11.68
C GLN A 370 -14.36 22.68 -10.15
N PRO A 371 -13.22 22.26 -9.55
CA PRO A 371 -13.12 22.12 -8.09
C PRO A 371 -13.29 23.46 -7.36
N LEU A 372 -12.84 24.56 -7.97
CA LEU A 372 -12.96 25.89 -7.40
C LEU A 372 -14.38 26.45 -7.51
N LEU A 373 -15.06 26.24 -8.64
CA LEU A 373 -16.47 26.63 -8.77
C LEU A 373 -17.37 25.85 -7.83
N ALA A 374 -17.10 24.55 -7.64
CA ALA A 374 -17.79 23.74 -6.65
C ALA A 374 -17.52 24.20 -5.22
N TYR A 375 -16.29 24.59 -4.90
CA TYR A 375 -15.93 25.11 -3.57
C TYR A 375 -16.55 26.47 -3.26
N LEU A 376 -16.64 27.36 -4.26
CA LEU A 376 -17.23 28.68 -4.12
C LEU A 376 -18.74 28.71 -4.39
N GLU A 377 -19.35 27.58 -4.75
CA GLU A 377 -20.75 27.44 -5.18
C GLU A 377 -21.17 28.49 -6.22
N THR A 378 -20.28 28.78 -7.18
CA THR A 378 -20.47 29.87 -8.15
C THR A 378 -20.35 29.36 -9.58
N GLY A 379 -21.06 30.01 -10.51
CA GLY A 379 -20.97 29.71 -11.94
C GLY A 379 -19.86 30.47 -12.68
N SER A 380 -19.32 31.54 -12.09
CA SER A 380 -18.21 32.33 -12.65
C SER A 380 -17.52 33.15 -11.56
N LEU A 381 -16.20 33.29 -11.66
CA LEU A 381 -15.38 34.09 -10.74
C LEU A 381 -15.67 35.58 -10.88
N ALA A 382 -15.91 36.07 -12.10
CA ALA A 382 -16.26 37.47 -12.33
C ALA A 382 -17.63 37.84 -11.73
N SER A 383 -18.61 36.94 -11.82
CA SER A 383 -19.93 37.11 -11.20
C SER A 383 -19.84 37.13 -9.66
N TYR A 384 -19.02 36.24 -9.08
CA TYR A 384 -18.73 36.26 -7.65
C TYR A 384 -18.09 37.60 -7.20
N PHE A 385 -17.15 38.12 -7.99
CA PHE A 385 -16.46 39.38 -7.69
C PHE A 385 -17.45 40.56 -7.62
N TRP A 386 -18.26 40.77 -8.65
CA TRP A 386 -19.21 41.89 -8.69
C TRP A 386 -20.33 41.78 -7.66
N ARG A 387 -20.89 40.58 -7.45
CA ARG A 387 -21.95 40.37 -6.45
C ARG A 387 -21.46 40.64 -5.03
N THR A 388 -20.26 40.15 -4.69
CA THR A 388 -19.66 40.35 -3.37
C THR A 388 -19.32 41.83 -3.15
N MET A 389 -18.80 42.50 -4.19
CA MET A 389 -18.54 43.94 -4.14
C MET A 389 -19.84 44.74 -3.91
N ALA A 390 -20.88 44.49 -4.70
CA ALA A 390 -22.16 45.17 -4.59
C ALA A 390 -22.80 44.98 -3.20
N GLY A 391 -22.76 43.76 -2.65
CA GLY A 391 -23.27 43.47 -1.30
C GLY A 391 -22.55 44.26 -0.20
N SER A 392 -21.25 44.51 -0.35
CA SER A 392 -20.45 45.30 0.60
C SER A 392 -20.57 46.82 0.42
N MET A 393 -20.96 47.28 -0.77
CA MET A 393 -21.04 48.71 -1.08
C MET A 393 -22.31 49.38 -0.56
N GLY A 394 -23.42 48.65 -0.51
CA GLY A 394 -24.69 49.16 0.02
C GLY A 394 -24.59 49.86 1.38
N PRO A 395 -24.12 49.19 2.45
CA PRO A 395 -24.00 49.80 3.77
C PRO A 395 -22.98 50.95 3.82
N ARG A 396 -21.88 50.86 3.05
CA ARG A 396 -20.84 51.90 3.00
C ARG A 396 -21.33 53.20 2.34
N VAL A 397 -22.15 53.10 1.29
CA VAL A 397 -22.78 54.27 0.65
C VAL A 397 -23.82 54.91 1.58
N GLN A 398 -24.62 54.09 2.27
CA GLN A 398 -25.56 54.59 3.28
C GLN A 398 -24.84 55.36 4.40
N GLU A 399 -23.69 54.86 4.86
CA GLU A 399 -22.87 55.54 5.87
C GLU A 399 -22.37 56.91 5.38
N ILE A 400 -21.91 57.01 4.13
CA ILE A 400 -21.46 58.29 3.53
C ILE A 400 -22.62 59.30 3.45
N ILE A 401 -23.83 58.83 3.13
CA ILE A 401 -25.02 59.68 3.05
C ILE A 401 -25.50 60.09 4.44
N ALA A 402 -25.50 59.16 5.40
CA ALA A 402 -25.92 59.39 6.79
C ALA A 402 -24.98 60.36 7.53
N LYS A 403 -23.67 60.31 7.24
CA LYS A 403 -22.69 61.29 7.75
C LYS A 403 -22.90 62.70 7.20
N GLY A 404 -23.63 62.85 6.10
CA GLY A 404 -23.92 64.13 5.47
C GLY A 404 -22.66 64.84 4.94
N GLY A 405 -22.78 66.14 4.66
CA GLY A 405 -21.66 66.98 4.21
C GLY A 405 -21.57 67.20 2.71
N VAL A 406 -20.40 67.67 2.25
CA VAL A 406 -20.15 68.03 0.85
C VAL A 406 -20.13 66.78 -0.04
N SER A 407 -19.48 65.70 0.39
CA SER A 407 -19.42 64.42 -0.34
C SER A 407 -20.80 63.82 -0.60
N ALA A 408 -21.71 63.84 0.39
CA ALA A 408 -23.08 63.37 0.22
C ALA A 408 -23.89 64.23 -0.76
N ARG A 409 -23.74 65.57 -0.73
CA ARG A 409 -24.39 66.47 -1.69
C ARG A 409 -23.87 66.28 -3.11
N THR A 410 -22.54 66.20 -3.27
CA THR A 410 -21.88 65.99 -4.56
C THR A 410 -22.22 64.62 -5.16
N LEU A 411 -22.37 63.57 -4.33
CA LEU A 411 -22.83 62.25 -4.79
C LEU A 411 -24.29 62.29 -5.26
N LYS A 412 -25.18 63.01 -4.56
CA LYS A 412 -26.59 63.17 -4.97
C LYS A 412 -26.72 63.97 -6.27
N SER A 413 -25.95 65.04 -6.45
CA SER A 413 -25.97 65.84 -7.68
C SER A 413 -25.39 65.09 -8.89
N ASN A 414 -24.37 64.24 -8.67
CA ASN A 414 -23.71 63.47 -9.74
C ASN A 414 -24.22 62.03 -9.87
N ARG A 415 -25.42 61.72 -9.34
CA ARG A 415 -25.98 60.36 -9.31
C ARG A 415 -26.00 59.67 -10.68
N GLN A 416 -26.38 60.39 -11.74
CA GLN A 416 -26.44 59.85 -13.10
C GLN A 416 -25.04 59.58 -13.66
N SER A 417 -24.11 60.52 -13.50
CA SER A 417 -22.72 60.38 -13.94
C SER A 417 -22.00 59.23 -13.23
N VAL A 418 -22.15 59.11 -11.90
CA VAL A 418 -21.60 57.99 -11.12
C VAL A 418 -22.22 56.66 -11.57
N GLY A 419 -23.52 56.63 -11.83
CA GLY A 419 -24.22 55.45 -12.36
C GLY A 419 -23.65 55.00 -13.72
N GLU A 420 -23.48 55.91 -14.67
CA GLU A 420 -22.90 55.61 -15.98
C GLU A 420 -21.42 55.18 -15.88
N ALA A 421 -20.61 55.84 -15.05
CA ALA A 421 -19.21 55.48 -14.83
C ALA A 421 -19.07 54.06 -14.24
N ILE A 422 -19.98 53.66 -13.34
CA ILE A 422 -20.01 52.30 -12.78
C ILE A 422 -20.48 51.29 -13.83
N LYS A 423 -21.49 51.62 -14.64
CA LYS A 423 -21.93 50.74 -15.75
C LYS A 423 -20.76 50.47 -16.70
N GLU A 424 -20.05 51.51 -17.10
CA GLU A 424 -18.88 51.39 -17.97
C GLU A 424 -17.74 50.62 -17.30
N CYS A 425 -17.50 50.84 -16.00
CA CYS A 425 -16.51 50.10 -15.22
C CYS A 425 -16.79 48.59 -15.19
N VAL A 426 -18.05 48.19 -14.96
CA VAL A 426 -18.43 46.77 -14.93
C VAL A 426 -18.33 46.16 -16.34
N ALA A 427 -18.83 46.87 -17.36
CA ALA A 427 -18.76 46.42 -18.75
C ALA A 427 -17.31 46.28 -19.26
N ARG A 428 -16.41 47.19 -18.86
CA ARG A 428 -14.98 47.13 -19.19
C ARG A 428 -14.27 46.03 -18.38
N GLY A 429 -14.64 45.88 -17.11
CA GLY A 429 -14.05 44.91 -16.19
C GLY A 429 -14.39 43.45 -16.49
N SER A 430 -15.56 43.20 -17.10
CA SER A 430 -16.01 41.85 -17.48
C SER A 430 -15.52 41.39 -18.86
N GLN A 431 -14.86 42.26 -19.62
CA GLN A 431 -14.22 41.89 -20.87
C GLN A 431 -12.88 41.19 -20.62
N LEU A 432 -12.56 40.18 -21.45
CA LEU A 432 -11.23 39.60 -21.47
C LEU A 432 -10.19 40.66 -21.87
N PRO A 433 -9.03 40.74 -21.21
CA PRO A 433 -7.94 41.62 -21.66
C PRO A 433 -7.59 41.32 -23.12
N SER A 434 -7.28 42.35 -23.92
CA SER A 434 -7.07 42.19 -25.37
C SER A 434 -6.01 41.14 -25.73
N ALA A 435 -4.98 41.02 -24.89
CA ALA A 435 -3.91 40.01 -25.02
C ALA A 435 -4.40 38.55 -24.81
N VAL A 436 -5.48 38.35 -24.03
CA VAL A 436 -6.11 37.03 -23.82
C VAL A 436 -7.16 36.75 -24.89
N ALA A 437 -7.93 37.77 -25.28
CA ALA A 437 -8.94 37.67 -26.33
C ALA A 437 -8.33 37.31 -27.71
N ALA A 438 -7.12 37.79 -28.01
CA ALA A 438 -6.40 37.44 -29.23
C ALA A 438 -5.98 35.96 -29.30
N ALA A 439 -5.58 35.37 -28.16
CA ALA A 439 -5.21 33.95 -28.08
C ALA A 439 -6.42 33.01 -28.20
N ALA A 440 -7.58 33.39 -27.64
CA ALA A 440 -8.83 32.63 -27.73
C ALA A 440 -9.43 32.65 -29.16
N LYS A 441 -9.24 33.75 -29.91
CA LYS A 441 -9.68 33.89 -31.31
C LYS A 441 -8.97 32.95 -32.30
N GLY A 442 -7.83 32.35 -31.93
CA GLY A 442 -7.10 31.42 -32.79
C GLY A 442 -7.77 30.05 -32.99
N LYS A 443 -8.79 29.70 -32.20
CA LYS A 443 -9.47 28.39 -32.28
C LYS A 443 -11.00 28.42 -32.36
N ALA A 444 -11.64 29.54 -32.04
CA ALA A 444 -13.09 29.68 -32.14
C ALA A 444 -13.47 30.63 -33.29
N LYS A 445 -13.77 30.05 -34.46
CA LYS A 445 -14.31 30.78 -35.60
C LYS A 445 -15.77 31.15 -35.30
N GLY A 446 -15.98 32.40 -34.89
CA GLY A 446 -17.21 33.18 -35.06
C GLY A 446 -18.51 32.62 -34.47
N LYS A 447 -18.83 32.99 -33.21
CA LYS A 447 -20.21 33.26 -32.75
C LYS A 447 -20.40 33.77 -31.30
N GLU A 448 -19.34 34.10 -30.55
CA GLU A 448 -19.48 34.47 -29.12
C GLU A 448 -19.48 35.98 -28.80
N ALA A 449 -19.21 36.84 -29.79
CA ALA A 449 -19.11 38.29 -29.54
C ALA A 449 -20.46 38.98 -29.23
N GLU A 450 -21.60 38.34 -29.52
CA GLU A 450 -22.94 38.93 -29.32
C GLU A 450 -23.62 38.45 -28.02
N VAL A 451 -23.19 37.33 -27.44
CA VAL A 451 -23.80 36.73 -26.24
C VAL A 451 -23.22 37.28 -24.93
N THR A 452 -21.98 37.78 -24.97
CA THR A 452 -21.28 38.32 -23.78
C THR A 452 -21.80 39.68 -23.33
N GLY A 453 -22.42 40.47 -24.22
CA GLY A 453 -23.03 41.77 -23.86
C GLY A 453 -24.25 41.64 -22.93
N LYS A 454 -25.11 40.62 -23.16
CA LYS A 454 -26.31 40.38 -22.35
C LYS A 454 -26.04 39.66 -21.03
N HIS A 455 -24.93 38.93 -20.93
CA HIS A 455 -24.59 38.14 -19.73
C HIS A 455 -24.28 39.01 -18.50
N TRP A 456 -23.75 40.22 -18.70
CA TRP A 456 -23.30 41.08 -17.61
C TRP A 456 -24.33 42.15 -17.19
N GLU A 457 -25.43 42.31 -17.93
CA GLU A 457 -26.50 43.28 -17.61
C GLU A 457 -27.06 43.09 -16.20
N ARG A 458 -27.15 41.83 -15.74
CA ARG A 458 -27.56 41.49 -14.37
C ARG A 458 -26.58 42.01 -13.32
N GLU A 459 -25.28 41.79 -13.52
CA GLU A 459 -24.25 42.24 -12.56
C GLU A 459 -24.08 43.78 -12.60
N VAL A 460 -24.22 44.39 -13.78
CA VAL A 460 -24.31 45.85 -13.94
C VAL A 460 -25.48 46.41 -13.13
N ALA A 461 -26.68 45.83 -13.27
CA ALA A 461 -27.86 46.27 -12.54
C ALA A 461 -27.72 46.12 -11.02
N VAL A 462 -27.11 45.02 -10.56
CA VAL A 462 -26.84 44.77 -9.13
C VAL A 462 -25.83 45.76 -8.56
N MET A 463 -24.72 46.01 -9.28
CA MET A 463 -23.68 46.93 -8.85
C MET A 463 -24.17 48.39 -8.83
N VAL A 464 -24.82 48.84 -9.91
CA VAL A 464 -25.40 50.19 -10.01
C VAL A 464 -26.52 50.35 -8.96
N GLY A 465 -27.37 49.34 -8.80
CA GLY A 465 -28.44 49.34 -7.79
C GLY A 465 -27.92 49.48 -6.37
N SER A 466 -26.79 48.84 -6.04
CA SER A 466 -26.18 48.93 -4.70
C SER A 466 -25.69 50.34 -4.33
N ILE A 467 -25.43 51.21 -5.31
CA ILE A 467 -24.93 52.57 -5.08
C ILE A 467 -26.05 53.60 -5.32
N VAL A 468 -26.75 53.49 -6.45
CA VAL A 468 -27.74 54.46 -6.92
C VAL A 468 -29.05 54.39 -6.14
N ASN A 469 -29.49 53.21 -5.70
CA ASN A 469 -30.73 53.09 -4.90
C ASN A 469 -30.55 53.64 -3.48
N ASN A 470 -29.34 53.58 -2.94
CA ASN A 470 -29.02 54.14 -1.64
C ASN A 470 -28.88 55.67 -1.66
N LEU A 471 -28.62 56.28 -2.83
CA LEU A 471 -28.56 57.73 -3.02
C LEU A 471 -29.93 58.42 -3.10
N GLY A 472 -31.00 57.65 -3.36
CA GLY A 472 -32.35 58.16 -3.57
C GLY A 472 -33.32 58.01 -2.40
N ARG A 473 -32.88 57.37 -1.31
CA ARG A 473 -33.66 57.27 -0.07
C ARG A 473 -33.32 58.40 0.89
#